data_AF-A0A2T2UC83-F1
#
_entry.id   AF-A0A2T2UC83-F1
#
_cell.length_a   1.000
_cell.length_b   1.000
_cell.length_c   1.000
_cell.angle_alpha   90.00
_cell.angle_beta   90.00
_cell.angle_gamma   90.00
#
_symmetry.space_group_name_H-M   'P 1'
#
loop_
_entity.id
_entity.type
_entity.pdbx_description
1 polymer ?
#
loop_
_entity_poly.entity_id
_entity_poly.type
_entity_poly.pdbx_seq_one_letter_code
_entity_poly.pdbx_strand_id
1 'polypeptide(L)'
;MTPTTRPPPWREASFVHLVRDPRSVVWSQLTTASGERVRMDWPLVGRLLPFSSGALRRVFSDHAYFGAYQLDEYFEAGVRCLDDGPDDDALTSALRRLDAVREAPPYVKALALWGAQVEICHRHAQSAFGSRFLWLRYEDLCDVPCEHLRSIYDLQNRPLPDPVRKCARRTIDPSRRRRWADIPTAEKHFREGTERAQITDLMRDLGYDPL
;
A
#
# COMPACT_ATOMS: atom_id res chain seq x y z
N MET A 1 -20.34 23.43 34.69
CA MET A 1 -20.30 23.15 33.23
C MET A 1 -19.00 22.44 32.94
N THR A 2 -19.03 21.13 32.75
CA THR A 2 -17.87 20.36 32.31
C THR A 2 -17.59 20.71 30.84
N PRO A 3 -16.35 21.04 30.45
CA PRO A 3 -16.05 21.27 29.04
C PRO A 3 -16.24 19.94 28.30
N THR A 4 -17.25 19.87 27.44
CA THR A 4 -17.37 18.81 26.43
C THR A 4 -16.21 18.99 25.46
N THR A 5 -15.08 18.37 25.76
CA THR A 5 -14.00 18.17 24.80
C THR A 5 -14.55 17.30 23.69
N ARG A 6 -14.83 17.92 22.55
CA ARG A 6 -15.20 17.19 21.33
C ARG A 6 -14.10 16.17 21.07
N PRO A 7 -14.42 14.86 20.94
CA PRO A 7 -13.41 13.87 20.63
C PRO A 7 -12.66 14.28 19.36
N PRO A 8 -11.35 14.00 19.28
CA PRO A 8 -10.58 14.40 18.11
C PRO A 8 -11.16 13.74 16.85
N PRO A 9 -11.11 14.44 15.69
CA PRO A 9 -11.89 14.09 14.50
C PRO A 9 -11.60 12.70 13.91
N TRP A 10 -10.48 12.08 14.28
CA TRP A 10 -10.12 10.71 13.86
C TRP A 10 -10.88 9.60 14.61
N ARG A 11 -11.53 9.89 15.75
CA ARG A 11 -12.30 8.90 16.51
C ARG A 11 -13.56 8.41 15.79
N GLU A 12 -14.08 9.19 14.85
CA GLU A 12 -15.23 8.83 14.01
C GLU A 12 -14.82 8.47 12.58
N ALA A 13 -13.55 8.67 12.21
CA ALA A 13 -13.06 8.39 10.86
C ALA A 13 -12.97 6.89 10.58
N SER A 14 -13.07 6.48 9.32
CA SER A 14 -12.70 5.13 8.88
C SER A 14 -11.34 5.15 8.20
N PHE A 15 -10.59 4.06 8.32
CA PHE A 15 -9.28 3.93 7.69
C PHE A 15 -9.32 2.79 6.67
N VAL A 16 -9.00 3.12 5.42
CA VAL A 16 -8.87 2.13 4.34
C VAL A 16 -7.41 1.99 3.98
N HIS A 17 -6.84 0.81 4.21
CA HIS A 17 -5.49 0.47 3.81
C HIS A 17 -5.53 -0.32 2.51
N LEU A 18 -5.29 0.35 1.39
CA LEU A 18 -5.24 -0.26 0.06
C LEU A 18 -3.80 -0.62 -0.28
N VAL A 19 -3.48 -1.91 -0.30
CA VAL A 19 -2.12 -2.43 -0.47
C VAL A 19 -1.93 -3.00 -1.86
N ARG A 20 -0.83 -2.62 -2.52
CA ARG A 20 -0.46 -3.15 -3.84
C ARG A 20 0.25 -4.49 -3.68
N ASP A 21 -0.02 -5.42 -4.60
CA ASP A 21 0.76 -6.63 -4.75
C ASP A 21 2.28 -6.37 -4.81
N PRO A 22 3.09 -7.03 -3.95
CA PRO A 22 4.54 -6.85 -3.92
C PRO A 22 5.23 -7.32 -5.22
N ARG A 23 4.62 -8.21 -6.02
CA ARG A 23 5.12 -8.56 -7.37
C ARG A 23 5.12 -7.35 -8.29
N SER A 24 4.12 -6.50 -8.13
CA SER A 24 4.02 -5.26 -8.89
C SER A 24 5.05 -4.21 -8.43
N VAL A 25 5.56 -4.31 -7.19
CA VAL A 25 6.69 -3.50 -6.71
C VAL A 25 7.97 -3.92 -7.44
N VAL A 26 8.27 -5.23 -7.48
CA VAL A 26 9.43 -5.77 -8.22
C VAL A 26 9.35 -5.43 -9.70
N TRP A 27 8.19 -5.66 -10.33
CA TRP A 27 7.96 -5.30 -11.72
C TRP A 27 8.31 -3.83 -11.98
N SER A 28 7.80 -2.90 -11.15
CA SER A 28 8.10 -1.47 -11.30
C SER A 28 9.59 -1.15 -11.16
N GLN A 29 10.34 -1.91 -10.36
CA GLN A 29 11.81 -1.76 -10.27
C GLN A 29 12.50 -2.26 -11.54
N LEU A 30 12.11 -3.44 -12.02
CA LEU A 30 12.72 -4.06 -13.21
C LEU A 30 12.42 -3.28 -14.50
N THR A 31 11.23 -2.69 -14.63
CA THR A 31 10.88 -1.86 -15.80
C THR A 31 11.49 -0.47 -15.75
N THR A 32 11.77 0.08 -14.58
CA THR A 32 12.33 1.44 -14.52
C THR A 32 13.81 1.46 -14.94
N ALA A 33 14.52 0.35 -14.74
CA ALA A 33 15.87 0.15 -15.24
C ALA A 33 15.96 0.14 -16.79
N SER A 34 14.85 -0.07 -17.52
CA SER A 34 14.82 -0.03 -18.99
C SER A 34 14.67 1.39 -19.57
N GLY A 35 14.52 2.42 -18.73
CA GLY A 35 14.29 3.80 -19.18
C GLY A 35 12.84 4.11 -19.60
N GLU A 36 11.95 3.11 -19.61
CA GLU A 36 10.53 3.33 -19.86
C GLU A 36 9.85 3.87 -18.59
N ARG A 37 9.45 5.14 -18.66
CA ARG A 37 8.69 5.81 -17.62
C ARG A 37 7.29 5.18 -17.53
N VAL A 38 7.12 4.18 -16.69
CA VAL A 38 5.78 3.72 -16.31
C VAL A 38 5.19 4.77 -15.37
N ARG A 39 4.49 5.76 -15.93
CA ARG A 39 3.55 6.58 -15.17
C ARG A 39 2.47 5.65 -14.65
N MET A 40 2.63 5.22 -13.40
CA MET A 40 1.54 4.65 -12.64
C MET A 40 0.60 5.79 -12.30
N ASP A 41 -0.30 6.06 -13.24
CA ASP A 41 -1.55 6.71 -12.95
C ASP A 41 -2.16 5.91 -11.78
N TRP A 42 -2.14 6.53 -10.59
CA TRP A 42 -2.98 6.23 -9.43
C TRP A 42 -4.27 7.09 -9.45
N PRO A 43 -5.09 7.12 -10.51
CA PRO A 43 -6.48 7.43 -10.34
C PRO A 43 -7.11 6.11 -9.90
N LEU A 44 -7.77 6.10 -8.75
CA LEU A 44 -9.18 5.76 -8.73
C LEU A 44 -9.74 5.78 -7.32
N VAL A 45 -9.01 5.34 -6.29
CA VAL A 45 -9.59 5.31 -4.93
C VAL A 45 -9.73 6.70 -4.32
N GLY A 46 -8.75 7.59 -4.50
CA GLY A 46 -8.86 8.99 -4.04
C GLY A 46 -9.93 9.82 -4.76
N ARG A 47 -10.49 9.35 -5.89
CA ARG A 47 -11.55 10.02 -6.67
C ARG A 47 -12.94 9.39 -6.50
N LEU A 48 -12.99 8.16 -5.99
CA LEU A 48 -14.24 7.39 -5.82
C LEU A 48 -14.80 7.47 -4.39
N LEU A 49 -14.13 8.20 -3.51
CA LEU A 49 -14.53 8.41 -2.13
C LEU A 49 -14.77 9.91 -1.88
N PRO A 50 -15.79 10.30 -1.10
CA PRO A 50 -16.13 11.70 -0.86
C PRO A 50 -15.12 12.32 0.12
N PHE A 51 -13.92 12.60 -0.36
CA PHE A 51 -12.89 13.28 0.39
C PHE A 51 -12.69 14.68 -0.17
N SER A 52 -12.57 15.67 0.71
CA SER A 52 -12.26 17.05 0.34
C SER A 52 -10.89 17.08 -0.36
N SER A 53 -10.92 17.47 -1.62
CA SER A 53 -9.91 17.26 -2.67
C SER A 53 -8.60 18.07 -2.53
N GLY A 54 -8.24 18.53 -1.33
CA GLY A 54 -7.01 19.28 -1.07
C GLY A 54 -5.92 18.47 -0.37
N ALA A 55 -6.28 17.62 0.58
CA ALA A 55 -5.33 16.94 1.46
C ALA A 55 -4.67 15.71 0.82
N LEU A 56 -5.38 14.99 -0.07
CA LEU A 56 -4.88 13.77 -0.70
C LEU A 56 -3.70 14.01 -1.66
N ARG A 57 -3.62 15.19 -2.27
CA ARG A 57 -2.47 15.55 -3.11
C ARG A 57 -1.19 15.77 -2.29
N ARG A 58 -1.25 15.76 -0.96
CA ARG A 58 -0.08 15.73 -0.07
C ARG A 58 0.07 14.36 0.60
N VAL A 59 -1.01 13.78 1.12
CA VAL A 59 -0.96 12.48 1.83
C VAL A 59 -0.59 11.30 0.90
N PHE A 60 -1.04 11.27 -0.35
CA PHE A 60 -0.59 10.26 -1.33
C PHE A 60 0.66 10.67 -2.10
N SER A 61 0.95 11.98 -2.20
CA SER A 61 2.03 12.48 -3.05
C SER A 61 3.40 12.50 -2.39
N ASP A 62 3.45 12.47 -1.05
CA ASP A 62 4.73 12.53 -0.34
C ASP A 62 5.20 11.15 0.13
N HIS A 63 4.40 10.08 -0.05
CA HIS A 63 4.73 8.71 0.39
C HIS A 63 4.40 7.59 -0.61
N ALA A 64 3.42 7.78 -1.51
CA ALA A 64 2.95 6.73 -2.43
C ALA A 64 3.53 6.82 -3.86
N TYR A 65 4.37 7.82 -4.13
CA TYR A 65 5.03 7.99 -5.42
C TYR A 65 6.46 8.48 -5.24
N PHE A 66 7.41 7.56 -5.16
CA PHE A 66 8.81 7.86 -5.44
C PHE A 66 9.26 6.94 -6.55
N GLY A 67 9.46 7.54 -7.72
CA GLY A 67 9.86 6.84 -8.92
C GLY A 67 11.17 6.09 -8.69
N ALA A 68 11.35 5.01 -9.43
CA ALA A 68 12.49 4.10 -9.32
C ALA A 68 13.83 4.67 -9.86
N TYR A 69 14.06 5.96 -9.63
CA TYR A 69 15.29 6.69 -9.99
C TYR A 69 16.08 7.20 -8.77
N GLN A 70 15.53 7.11 -7.55
CA GLN A 70 16.20 7.54 -6.30
C GLN A 70 15.96 6.53 -5.17
N LEU A 71 16.29 5.26 -5.43
CA LEU A 71 15.89 4.13 -4.59
C LEU A 71 16.57 4.12 -3.22
N ASP A 72 17.84 4.49 -3.15
CA ASP A 72 18.55 4.58 -1.87
C ASP A 72 18.03 5.74 -1.03
N GLU A 73 17.80 6.92 -1.64
CA GLU A 73 17.20 8.06 -0.94
C GLU A 73 15.79 7.74 -0.41
N TYR A 74 14.97 7.02 -1.20
CA TYR A 74 13.63 6.59 -0.80
C TYR A 74 13.68 5.55 0.30
N PHE A 75 14.56 4.56 0.17
CA PHE A 75 14.75 3.53 1.18
C PHE A 75 15.13 4.18 2.52
N GLU A 76 16.11 5.08 2.51
CA GLU A 76 16.55 5.80 3.70
C GLU A 76 15.48 6.75 4.25
N ALA A 77 14.68 7.39 3.40
CA ALA A 77 13.55 8.19 3.85
C ALA A 77 12.48 7.33 4.53
N GLY A 78 12.18 6.15 3.97
CA GLY A 78 11.26 5.19 4.57
C GLY A 78 11.74 4.66 5.92
N VAL A 79 13.04 4.36 6.04
CA VAL A 79 13.67 3.97 7.30
C VAL A 79 13.53 5.08 8.33
N ARG A 80 13.88 6.34 8.00
CA ARG A 80 13.73 7.47 8.93
C ARG A 80 12.29 7.66 9.42
N CYS A 81 11.31 7.57 8.52
CA CYS A 81 9.90 7.68 8.91
C CYS A 81 9.45 6.58 9.88
N LEU A 82 10.05 5.39 9.79
CA LEU A 82 9.77 4.29 10.72
C LEU A 82 10.54 4.48 12.02
N ASP A 83 11.79 4.94 11.98
CA ASP A 83 12.63 5.18 13.16
C ASP A 83 12.05 6.26 14.09
N ASP A 84 11.37 7.26 13.53
CA ASP A 84 10.62 8.29 14.27
C ASP A 84 9.28 7.77 14.85
N GLY A 85 8.97 6.47 14.69
CA GLY A 85 7.72 5.84 15.10
C GLY A 85 7.63 5.54 16.61
N PRO A 86 6.46 5.05 17.07
CA PRO A 86 6.29 4.63 18.46
C PRO A 86 7.14 3.38 18.76
N ASP A 87 7.79 3.36 19.92
CA ASP A 87 8.62 2.23 20.35
C ASP A 87 7.76 0.99 20.61
N ASP A 88 7.75 0.07 19.64
CA ASP A 88 7.08 -1.23 19.73
C ASP A 88 7.91 -2.35 19.05
N ASP A 89 7.67 -3.60 19.47
CA ASP A 89 8.42 -4.77 19.02
C ASP A 89 8.30 -5.00 17.50
N ALA A 90 7.15 -4.68 16.91
CA ALA A 90 6.93 -4.88 15.47
C ALA A 90 7.75 -3.88 14.66
N LEU A 91 7.80 -2.62 15.10
CA LEU A 91 8.64 -1.58 14.50
C LEU A 91 10.12 -1.93 14.62
N THR A 92 10.57 -2.37 15.79
CA THR A 92 11.95 -2.83 16.01
C THR A 92 12.31 -3.98 15.07
N SER A 93 11.43 -4.98 14.94
CA SER A 93 11.63 -6.10 14.02
C SER A 93 11.69 -5.63 12.56
N ALA A 94 10.79 -4.72 12.16
CA ALA A 94 10.78 -4.16 10.81
C ALA A 94 12.07 -3.38 10.51
N LEU A 95 12.53 -2.53 11.41
CA LEU A 95 13.78 -1.78 11.26
C LEU A 95 15.00 -2.69 11.15
N ARG A 96 15.06 -3.79 11.93
CA ARG A 96 16.13 -4.80 11.78
C ARG A 96 16.14 -5.46 10.40
N ARG A 97 14.97 -5.80 9.83
CA ARG A 97 14.89 -6.33 8.47
C ARG A 97 15.36 -5.32 7.43
N LEU A 98 15.02 -4.04 7.61
CA LEU A 98 15.48 -2.97 6.72
C LEU A 98 17.00 -2.80 6.80
N ASP A 99 17.56 -2.77 8.01
CA ASP A 99 19.01 -2.67 8.20
C ASP A 99 19.77 -3.82 7.50
N ALA A 100 19.25 -5.05 7.62
CA ALA A 100 19.85 -6.24 7.02
C ALA A 100 19.88 -6.21 5.47
N VAL A 101 19.05 -5.38 4.82
CA VAL A 101 18.99 -5.26 3.35
C VAL A 101 19.58 -3.96 2.79
N ARG A 102 20.23 -3.13 3.62
CA ARG A 102 20.82 -1.86 3.18
C ARG A 102 21.82 -1.99 2.03
N GLU A 103 22.52 -3.13 1.93
CA GLU A 103 23.47 -3.41 0.84
C GLU A 103 22.89 -4.34 -0.24
N ALA A 104 21.59 -4.65 -0.18
CA ALA A 104 20.93 -5.54 -1.14
C ALA A 104 20.57 -4.81 -2.45
N PRO A 105 20.29 -5.54 -3.55
CA PRO A 105 19.78 -4.95 -4.78
C PRO A 105 18.50 -4.13 -4.55
N PRO A 106 18.23 -3.10 -5.38
CA PRO A 106 17.12 -2.18 -5.13
C PRO A 106 15.73 -2.82 -5.04
N TYR A 107 15.48 -3.90 -5.78
CA TYR A 107 14.20 -4.62 -5.71
C TYR A 107 14.01 -5.34 -4.36
N VAL A 108 15.08 -5.77 -3.70
CA VAL A 108 15.05 -6.35 -2.35
C VAL A 108 14.76 -5.27 -1.32
N LYS A 109 15.45 -4.13 -1.41
CA LYS A 109 15.19 -2.94 -0.56
C LYS A 109 13.73 -2.49 -0.67
N ALA A 110 13.19 -2.43 -1.88
CA ALA A 110 11.82 -2.04 -2.13
C ALA A 110 10.80 -3.03 -1.53
N LEU A 111 11.07 -4.34 -1.61
CA LEU A 111 10.22 -5.36 -0.99
C LEU A 111 10.28 -5.29 0.54
N ALA A 112 11.46 -5.13 1.13
CA ALA A 112 11.60 -5.01 2.58
C ALA A 112 10.88 -3.76 3.11
N LEU A 113 11.03 -2.62 2.43
CA LEU A 113 10.34 -1.39 2.79
C LEU A 113 8.82 -1.50 2.61
N TRP A 114 8.36 -2.12 1.53
CA TRP A 114 6.93 -2.45 1.36
C TRP A 114 6.42 -3.29 2.53
N GLY A 115 7.15 -4.33 2.92
CA GLY A 115 6.75 -5.21 4.03
C GLY A 115 6.68 -4.45 5.35
N ALA A 116 7.70 -3.66 5.67
CA ALA A 116 7.73 -2.84 6.87
C ALA A 116 6.56 -1.84 6.91
N GLN A 117 6.32 -1.09 5.83
CA GLN A 117 5.23 -0.11 5.77
C GLN A 117 3.86 -0.77 5.90
N VAL A 118 3.64 -1.90 5.23
CA VAL A 118 2.35 -2.59 5.26
C VAL A 118 2.09 -3.18 6.63
N GLU A 119 3.08 -3.85 7.23
CA GLU A 119 2.95 -4.45 8.57
C GLU A 119 2.63 -3.38 9.61
N ILE A 120 3.44 -2.32 9.68
CA ILE A 120 3.29 -1.28 10.70
C ILE A 120 1.97 -0.53 10.51
N CYS A 121 1.64 -0.14 9.28
CA CYS A 121 0.37 0.52 9.00
C CYS A 121 -0.82 -0.39 9.36
N HIS A 122 -0.78 -1.67 8.99
CA HIS A 122 -1.85 -2.61 9.33
C HIS A 122 -2.02 -2.75 10.83
N ARG A 123 -0.95 -3.00 11.59
CA ARG A 123 -1.01 -3.18 13.06
C ARG A 123 -1.52 -1.92 13.76
N HIS A 124 -0.96 -0.76 13.44
CA HIS A 124 -1.35 0.51 14.06
C HIS A 124 -2.77 0.91 13.67
N ALA A 125 -3.16 0.74 12.40
CA ALA A 125 -4.51 1.05 11.96
C ALA A 125 -5.54 0.09 12.56
N GLN A 126 -5.25 -1.20 12.63
CA GLN A 126 -6.13 -2.19 13.28
C GLN A 126 -6.31 -1.87 14.77
N SER A 127 -5.24 -1.50 15.48
CA SER A 127 -5.28 -1.11 16.89
C SER A 127 -6.09 0.19 17.10
N ALA A 128 -5.87 1.21 16.27
CA ALA A 128 -6.49 2.53 16.44
C ALA A 128 -7.95 2.60 15.93
N PHE A 129 -8.28 1.88 14.87
CA PHE A 129 -9.57 1.98 14.19
C PHE A 129 -10.49 0.78 14.45
N GLY A 130 -9.97 -0.38 14.85
CA GLY A 130 -10.78 -1.55 15.19
C GLY A 130 -11.67 -1.98 14.02
N SER A 131 -12.99 -2.02 14.22
CA SER A 131 -13.97 -2.32 13.16
C SER A 131 -14.12 -1.23 12.10
N ARG A 132 -13.55 -0.04 12.31
CA ARG A 132 -13.51 1.05 11.31
C ARG A 132 -12.30 0.97 10.38
N PHE A 133 -11.50 -0.08 10.52
CA PHE A 133 -10.39 -0.41 9.64
C PHE A 133 -10.83 -1.37 8.55
N LEU A 134 -10.47 -1.09 7.31
CA LEU A 134 -10.62 -2.01 6.19
C LEU A 134 -9.30 -2.12 5.44
N TRP A 135 -8.78 -3.33 5.37
CA TRP A 135 -7.63 -3.67 4.54
C TRP A 135 -8.10 -4.27 3.22
N LEU A 136 -7.54 -3.82 2.10
CA LEU A 136 -7.89 -4.25 0.77
C LEU A 136 -6.62 -4.45 -0.07
N ARG A 137 -6.61 -5.51 -0.88
CA ARG A 137 -5.63 -5.66 -1.94
C ARG A 137 -6.05 -4.90 -3.18
N TYR A 138 -5.12 -4.16 -3.78
CA TYR A 138 -5.36 -3.35 -4.96
C TYR A 138 -5.80 -4.18 -6.16
N GLU A 139 -5.20 -5.34 -6.35
CA GLU A 139 -5.49 -6.25 -7.45
C GLU A 139 -6.87 -6.89 -7.34
N ASP A 140 -7.37 -7.13 -6.13
CA ASP A 140 -8.75 -7.59 -5.92
C ASP A 140 -9.73 -6.46 -6.23
N LEU A 141 -9.41 -5.22 -5.82
CA LEU A 141 -10.16 -4.04 -6.23
C LEU A 141 -10.16 -3.86 -7.76
N CYS A 142 -9.08 -4.22 -8.46
CA CYS A 142 -9.04 -4.19 -9.91
C CYS A 142 -9.94 -5.26 -10.55
N ASP A 143 -10.02 -6.44 -9.94
CA ASP A 143 -10.77 -7.59 -10.46
C ASP A 143 -12.29 -7.43 -10.25
N VAL A 144 -12.70 -7.11 -9.04
CA VAL A 144 -14.13 -6.96 -8.65
C VAL A 144 -14.40 -5.59 -8.00
N PRO A 145 -14.21 -4.48 -8.73
CA PRO A 145 -14.20 -3.13 -8.16
C PRO A 145 -15.48 -2.75 -7.41
N CYS A 146 -16.63 -3.21 -7.89
CA CYS A 146 -17.92 -2.87 -7.29
C CYS A 146 -18.17 -3.54 -5.94
N GLU A 147 -17.47 -4.63 -5.63
CA GLU A 147 -17.58 -5.33 -4.36
C GLU A 147 -16.73 -4.64 -3.31
N HIS A 148 -15.46 -4.40 -3.61
CA HIS A 148 -14.56 -3.69 -2.68
C HIS A 148 -14.97 -2.23 -2.44
N LEU A 149 -15.49 -1.53 -3.46
CA LEU A 149 -16.07 -0.20 -3.25
C LEU A 149 -17.29 -0.26 -2.32
N ARG A 150 -18.10 -1.32 -2.37
CA ARG A 150 -19.22 -1.48 -1.43
C ARG A 150 -18.71 -1.60 -0.01
N SER A 151 -17.69 -2.43 0.24
CA SER A 151 -17.08 -2.58 1.56
C SER A 151 -16.55 -1.24 2.12
N ILE A 152 -15.99 -0.37 1.27
CA ILE A 152 -15.56 0.97 1.71
C ILE A 152 -16.75 1.86 2.08
N TYR A 153 -17.83 1.81 1.31
CA TYR A 153 -19.04 2.58 1.59
C TYR A 153 -19.79 2.05 2.83
N ASP A 154 -19.75 0.74 3.06
CA ASP A 154 -20.32 0.09 4.24
C ASP A 154 -19.62 0.55 5.54
N LEU A 155 -18.30 0.79 5.52
CA LEU A 155 -17.59 1.40 6.66
C LEU A 155 -18.18 2.75 7.08
N GLN A 156 -18.74 3.48 6.12
CA GLN A 156 -19.37 4.79 6.34
C GLN A 156 -20.88 4.69 6.62
N ASN A 157 -21.43 3.47 6.64
CA ASN A 157 -22.88 3.21 6.69
C ASN A 157 -23.63 3.89 5.54
N ARG A 158 -23.08 3.85 4.32
CA ARG A 158 -23.67 4.46 3.13
C ARG A 158 -23.81 3.41 2.02
N PRO A 159 -24.86 3.48 1.19
CA PRO A 159 -24.93 2.66 -0.01
C PRO A 159 -23.93 3.16 -1.07
N LEU A 160 -23.34 2.23 -1.83
CA LEU A 160 -22.52 2.55 -3.00
C LEU A 160 -23.39 3.19 -4.11
N PRO A 161 -23.16 4.46 -4.51
CA PRO A 161 -23.96 5.12 -5.52
C PRO A 161 -23.74 4.55 -6.93
N ASP A 162 -24.80 4.47 -7.73
CA ASP A 162 -24.73 4.00 -9.12
C ASP A 162 -23.76 4.79 -10.01
N PRO A 163 -23.62 6.13 -9.90
CA PRO A 163 -22.61 6.87 -10.65
C PRO A 163 -21.18 6.40 -10.35
N VAL A 164 -20.89 6.04 -9.09
CA VAL A 164 -19.57 5.55 -8.65
C VAL A 164 -19.35 4.15 -9.21
N ARG A 165 -20.35 3.27 -9.12
CA ARG A 165 -20.32 1.92 -9.72
C ARG A 165 -20.05 1.98 -11.23
N LYS A 166 -20.77 2.84 -11.95
CA LYS A 166 -20.61 3.03 -13.40
C LYS A 166 -19.23 3.60 -13.74
N CYS A 167 -18.75 4.56 -12.96
CA CYS A 167 -17.41 5.13 -13.15
C CYS A 167 -16.34 4.06 -12.95
N ALA A 168 -16.40 3.30 -11.86
CA ALA A 168 -15.44 2.26 -11.51
C ALA A 168 -15.32 1.20 -12.62
N ARG A 169 -16.45 0.67 -13.11
CA ARG A 169 -16.48 -0.32 -14.21
C ARG A 169 -15.83 0.17 -15.51
N ARG A 170 -15.88 1.48 -15.77
CA ARG A 170 -15.33 2.08 -17.00
C ARG A 170 -13.84 2.38 -16.89
N THR A 171 -13.35 2.62 -15.68
CA THR A 171 -12.04 3.26 -15.46
C THR A 171 -11.03 2.34 -14.78
N ILE A 172 -11.49 1.39 -13.96
CA ILE A 172 -10.61 0.43 -13.31
C ILE A 172 -10.27 -0.67 -14.32
N ASP A 173 -8.98 -0.79 -14.61
CA ASP A 173 -8.43 -1.77 -15.53
C ASP A 173 -8.15 -3.10 -14.82
N PRO A 174 -8.91 -4.17 -15.12
CA PRO A 174 -8.73 -5.47 -14.48
C PRO A 174 -7.40 -6.15 -14.85
N SER A 175 -6.77 -5.77 -15.98
CA SER A 175 -5.48 -6.35 -16.39
C SER A 175 -4.36 -6.03 -15.41
N ARG A 176 -4.50 -4.98 -14.59
CA ARG A 176 -3.49 -4.57 -13.60
C ARG A 176 -3.11 -5.68 -12.62
N ARG A 177 -4.00 -6.64 -12.35
CA ARG A 177 -3.72 -7.81 -11.51
C ARG A 177 -2.58 -8.68 -12.05
N ARG A 178 -2.36 -8.69 -13.36
CA ARG A 178 -1.43 -9.62 -14.03
C ARG A 178 -0.26 -8.96 -14.75
N ARG A 179 -0.19 -7.62 -14.79
CA ARG A 179 0.89 -6.90 -15.51
C ARG A 179 2.30 -7.27 -15.05
N TRP A 180 2.46 -7.70 -13.81
CA TRP A 180 3.76 -8.17 -13.31
C TRP A 180 4.24 -9.45 -14.01
N ALA A 181 3.32 -10.29 -14.51
CA ALA A 181 3.61 -11.56 -15.17
C ALA A 181 4.13 -11.38 -16.60
N ASP A 182 4.01 -10.18 -17.18
CA ASP A 182 4.47 -9.90 -18.55
C ASP A 182 6.00 -9.80 -18.65
N ILE A 183 6.73 -9.87 -17.53
CA ILE A 183 8.21 -9.84 -17.50
C ILE A 183 8.76 -11.23 -17.19
N PRO A 184 9.51 -11.85 -18.13
CA PRO A 184 10.04 -13.21 -17.95
C PRO A 184 10.90 -13.42 -16.70
N THR A 185 11.55 -12.38 -16.20
CA THR A 185 12.44 -12.45 -15.03
C THR A 185 11.79 -12.01 -13.72
N ALA A 186 10.55 -11.48 -13.74
CA ALA A 186 9.93 -10.90 -12.55
C ALA A 186 9.66 -11.93 -11.46
N GLU A 187 9.20 -13.13 -11.81
CA GLU A 187 8.94 -14.21 -10.85
C GLU A 187 10.21 -14.63 -10.11
N LYS A 188 11.32 -14.81 -10.84
CA LYS A 188 12.62 -15.16 -10.23
C LYS A 188 13.11 -14.10 -9.25
N HIS A 189 13.10 -12.82 -9.66
CA HIS A 189 13.53 -11.72 -8.79
C HIS A 189 12.59 -11.52 -7.61
N PHE A 190 11.30 -11.79 -7.80
CA PHE A 190 10.32 -11.75 -6.73
C PHE A 190 10.58 -12.82 -5.69
N ARG A 191 10.82 -14.07 -6.09
CA ARG A 191 11.15 -15.16 -5.17
C ARG A 191 12.45 -14.88 -4.40
N GLU A 192 13.53 -14.53 -5.11
CA GLU A 192 14.79 -14.15 -4.45
C GLU A 192 14.59 -12.94 -3.51
N GLY A 193 13.85 -11.94 -3.96
CA GLY A 193 13.64 -10.72 -3.23
C GLY A 193 12.83 -10.90 -1.96
N THR A 194 11.77 -11.72 -1.98
CA THR A 194 10.91 -11.98 -0.81
C THR A 194 11.61 -12.80 0.26
N GLU A 195 12.47 -13.74 -0.13
CA GLU A 195 13.37 -14.47 0.77
C GLU A 195 14.38 -13.54 1.42
N ARG A 196 15.12 -12.76 0.62
CA ARG A 196 16.16 -11.84 1.12
C ARG A 196 15.59 -10.70 1.95
N ALA A 197 14.40 -10.20 1.61
CA ALA A 197 13.69 -9.19 2.37
C ALA A 197 13.04 -9.73 3.66
N GLN A 198 13.01 -11.05 3.85
CA GLN A 198 12.43 -11.70 5.03
C GLN A 198 10.95 -11.35 5.25
N ILE A 199 10.17 -11.26 4.16
CA ILE A 199 8.74 -10.89 4.17
C ILE A 199 7.80 -12.03 3.77
N THR A 200 8.32 -13.25 3.60
CA THR A 200 7.54 -14.39 3.11
C THR A 200 6.33 -14.70 4.02
N ASP A 201 6.53 -14.72 5.34
CA ASP A 201 5.45 -15.00 6.28
C ASP A 201 4.44 -13.85 6.35
N LEU A 202 4.92 -12.60 6.36
CA LEU A 202 4.06 -11.42 6.26
C LEU A 202 3.16 -11.47 5.02
N MET A 203 3.70 -11.90 3.88
CA MET A 203 2.90 -12.04 2.67
C MET A 203 1.79 -13.08 2.81
N ARG A 204 2.09 -14.23 3.42
CA ARG A 204 1.09 -15.28 3.69
C ARG A 204 -0.01 -14.76 4.63
N ASP A 205 0.38 -14.03 5.68
CA ASP A 205 -0.56 -13.42 6.63
C ASP A 205 -1.47 -12.39 5.95
N LEU A 206 -0.94 -11.70 4.94
CA LEU A 206 -1.68 -10.76 4.09
C LEU A 206 -2.36 -11.44 2.89
N GLY A 207 -2.42 -12.78 2.83
CA GLY A 207 -3.09 -13.53 1.76
C GLY A 207 -2.45 -13.40 0.38
N TYR A 208 -1.21 -12.94 0.28
CA TYR A 208 -0.41 -12.97 -0.94
C TYR A 208 0.23 -14.34 -1.13
N ASP A 209 0.41 -14.73 -2.39
CA ASP A 209 1.21 -15.91 -2.74
C ASP A 209 2.69 -15.51 -2.83
N PRO A 210 3.57 -16.05 -1.98
CA PRO A 210 5.01 -15.82 -2.08
C PRO A 210 5.70 -16.63 -3.19
N LEU A 211 4.98 -17.49 -3.94
CA LEU A 211 5.56 -18.43 -4.90
C LEU A 211 5.30 -18.07 -6.37
#